data_AF-A0A4Z0AU49-F1
#
_entry.id   AF-A0A4Z0AU49-F1
#
_cell.length_a   1.000
_cell.length_b   1.000
_cell.length_c   1.000
_cell.angle_alpha   90.00
_cell.angle_beta   90.00
_cell.angle_gamma   90.00
#
_symmetry.space_group_name_H-M   'P 1'
#
loop_
_entity.id
_entity.type
_entity.pdbx_description
1 polymer ?
#
loop_
_entity_poly.entity_id
_entity_poly.type
_entity_poly.pdbx_seq_one_letter_code
_entity_poly.pdbx_strand_id
1 'polypeptide(L)'
;MSSCDLGEYGRQGIFDVSHESSFNDVVGSELKSVAVVKSFAMDAPVGIVFSFLNGSSVSVINLGDELFIFDQLSADLIFTEGLRFVSLDVKGG
;
A
#
# COMPACT_ATOMS: atom_id res chain seq x y z
N MET A 1 -3.48 21.27 -12.43
CA MET A 1 -3.81 19.99 -11.76
C MET A 1 -5.23 19.62 -12.13
N SER A 2 -5.43 18.46 -12.77
CA SER A 2 -6.75 17.93 -13.09
C SER A 2 -7.30 17.24 -11.85
N SER A 3 -8.16 17.92 -11.09
CA SER A 3 -8.92 17.28 -10.02
C SER A 3 -10.28 16.85 -10.57
N CYS A 4 -10.58 15.55 -10.51
CA CYS A 4 -11.91 15.05 -10.83
C CYS A 4 -12.69 14.93 -9.53
N ASP A 5 -13.83 15.62 -9.41
CA ASP A 5 -14.70 15.49 -8.24
C ASP A 5 -15.40 14.11 -8.29
N LEU A 6 -15.30 13.35 -7.20
CA LEU A 6 -15.90 12.02 -7.05
C LEU A 6 -17.14 12.05 -6.15
N GLY A 7 -17.65 13.24 -5.80
CA GLY A 7 -18.85 13.39 -4.97
C GLY A 7 -18.59 13.02 -3.51
N GLU A 8 -19.40 12.10 -2.96
CA GLU A 8 -19.26 11.66 -1.56
C GLU A 8 -17.93 10.94 -1.27
N TYR A 9 -17.26 10.45 -2.31
CA TYR A 9 -15.97 9.77 -2.23
C TYR A 9 -14.77 10.73 -2.32
N GLY A 10 -15.04 12.04 -2.31
CA GLY A 10 -14.02 13.09 -2.30
C GLY A 10 -13.57 13.49 -3.71
N ARG A 11 -12.26 13.63 -3.92
CA ARG A 11 -11.71 14.08 -5.20
C ARG A 11 -10.53 13.23 -5.61
N GLN A 12 -10.44 12.94 -6.91
CA GLN A 12 -9.22 12.40 -7.49
C GLN A 12 -8.20 13.53 -7.63
N GLY A 13 -7.00 13.33 -7.07
CA GLY A 13 -5.87 14.25 -7.19
C GLY A 13 -4.62 13.51 -7.67
N ILE A 14 -3.73 14.24 -8.34
CA ILE A 14 -2.37 13.79 -8.63
C ILE A 14 -1.47 14.55 -7.68
N PHE A 15 -0.72 13.82 -6.86
CA PHE A 15 0.21 14.38 -5.89
C PHE A 15 1.64 14.04 -6.31
N ASP A 16 2.53 15.00 -6.16
CA ASP A 16 3.96 14.76 -6.34
C ASP A 16 4.49 14.06 -5.08
N VAL A 17 4.98 12.83 -5.25
CA VAL A 17 5.58 12.00 -4.19
C VAL A 17 7.08 11.83 -4.40
N SER A 18 7.70 12.63 -5.27
CA SER A 18 9.15 12.58 -5.52
C SER A 18 10.00 12.91 -4.28
N HIS A 19 9.40 13.56 -3.28
CA HIS A 19 10.04 13.86 -2.00
C HIS A 19 9.86 12.74 -0.95
N GLU A 20 8.99 11.78 -1.19
CA GLU A 20 8.68 10.69 -0.26
C GLU A 20 9.76 9.60 -0.36
N SER A 21 10.56 9.46 0.70
CA SER A 21 11.71 8.55 0.70
C SER A 21 11.34 7.09 0.48
N SER A 22 10.12 6.69 0.84
CA SER A 22 9.61 5.32 0.63
C SER A 22 9.64 4.89 -0.83
N PHE A 23 9.63 5.83 -1.80
CA PHE A 23 9.66 5.50 -3.22
C PHE A 23 11.06 5.48 -3.84
N ASN A 24 12.06 6.05 -3.17
CA ASN A 24 13.40 6.25 -3.73
C ASN A 24 14.02 4.95 -4.25
N ASP A 25 13.86 3.86 -3.48
CA ASP A 25 14.49 2.58 -3.77
C ASP A 25 13.61 1.65 -4.62
N VAL A 26 12.39 2.04 -4.98
CA VAL A 26 11.48 1.16 -5.75
C VAL A 26 11.18 1.66 -7.15
N VAL A 27 11.37 2.95 -7.43
CA VAL A 27 11.18 3.50 -8.77
C VAL A 27 12.17 2.87 -9.75
N GLY A 28 11.64 2.29 -10.83
CA GLY A 28 12.42 1.58 -11.83
C GLY A 28 12.79 0.13 -11.46
N SER A 29 12.47 -0.32 -10.24
CA SER A 29 12.64 -1.73 -9.86
C SER A 29 11.49 -2.59 -10.35
N GLU A 30 11.79 -3.83 -10.70
CA GLU A 30 10.78 -4.82 -11.05
C GLU A 30 10.03 -5.30 -9.80
N LEU A 31 8.71 -5.40 -9.93
CA LEU A 31 7.82 -5.88 -8.89
C LEU A 31 7.91 -7.42 -8.80
N LYS A 32 8.28 -7.93 -7.62
CA LYS A 32 8.42 -9.36 -7.36
C LYS A 32 7.09 -10.00 -6.97
N SER A 33 6.36 -9.36 -6.07
CA SER A 33 5.10 -9.87 -5.53
C SER A 33 4.22 -8.76 -4.98
N VAL A 34 2.93 -9.03 -4.95
CA VAL A 34 1.92 -8.18 -4.32
C VAL A 34 1.17 -9.00 -3.30
N ALA A 35 0.90 -8.42 -2.14
CA ALA A 35 0.02 -9.00 -1.13
C ALA A 35 -1.05 -7.99 -0.71
N VAL A 36 -2.28 -8.47 -0.54
CA VAL A 36 -3.34 -7.70 0.12
C VAL A 36 -3.13 -7.78 1.62
N VAL A 37 -3.18 -6.62 2.28
CA VAL A 37 -3.25 -6.52 3.74
C VAL A 37 -4.70 -6.56 4.14
N LYS A 38 -5.07 -7.51 5.00
CA LYS A 38 -6.42 -7.62 5.57
C LYS A 38 -6.38 -7.35 7.06
N SER A 39 -7.38 -6.62 7.57
CA SER A 39 -7.64 -6.53 9.01
C SER A 39 -8.30 -7.82 9.48
N PHE A 40 -7.77 -8.42 10.54
CA PHE A 40 -8.39 -9.60 11.15
C PHE A 40 -9.75 -9.28 11.78
N ALA A 41 -9.90 -8.09 12.38
CA ALA A 41 -11.14 -7.70 13.07
C ALA A 41 -12.32 -7.53 12.09
N MET A 42 -12.05 -6.99 10.90
CA MET A 42 -13.08 -6.68 9.90
C MET A 42 -13.16 -7.71 8.76
N ASP A 43 -12.19 -8.63 8.67
CA ASP A 43 -11.95 -9.52 7.51
C ASP A 43 -11.99 -8.80 6.14
N ALA A 44 -11.59 -7.53 6.14
CA ALA A 44 -11.65 -6.64 4.99
C ALA A 44 -10.22 -6.27 4.52
N PRO A 45 -10.01 -6.06 3.20
CA PRO A 45 -8.79 -5.44 2.70
C PRO A 45 -8.63 -4.04 3.29
N VAL A 46 -7.48 -3.77 3.88
CA VAL A 46 -7.11 -2.45 4.43
C VAL A 46 -5.87 -1.89 3.75
N GLY A 47 -5.19 -2.64 2.89
CA GLY A 47 -4.01 -2.13 2.20
C GLY A 47 -3.42 -3.12 1.22
N ILE A 48 -2.28 -2.73 0.65
CA ILE A 48 -1.48 -3.53 -0.28
C ILE A 48 0.00 -3.38 0.08
N VAL A 49 0.74 -4.48 0.01
CA VAL A 49 2.20 -4.51 0.07
C VAL A 49 2.75 -4.89 -1.29
N PHE A 50 3.70 -4.10 -1.77
CA PHE A 50 4.53 -4.35 -2.94
C PHE A 50 5.91 -4.78 -2.46
N SER A 51 6.39 -5.93 -2.92
CA SER A 51 7.78 -6.36 -2.73
C SER A 51 8.49 -6.37 -4.07
N PHE A 52 9.69 -5.83 -4.11
CA PHE A 52 10.47 -5.64 -5.33
C PHE A 52 11.65 -6.60 -5.39
N LEU A 53 12.17 -6.88 -6.60
CA LEU A 53 13.29 -7.82 -6.78
C LEU A 53 14.58 -7.36 -6.11
N ASN A 54 14.78 -6.05 -5.94
CA ASN A 54 15.92 -5.48 -5.24
C ASN A 54 15.86 -5.62 -3.70
N GLY A 55 14.79 -6.23 -3.17
CA GLY A 55 14.60 -6.46 -1.73
C GLY A 55 13.84 -5.36 -1.00
N SER A 56 13.59 -4.22 -1.65
CA SER A 56 12.77 -3.14 -1.10
C SER A 56 11.29 -3.50 -1.08
N SER A 57 10.53 -2.82 -0.23
CA SER A 57 9.08 -2.91 -0.17
C SER A 57 8.44 -1.55 0.00
N VAL A 58 7.19 -1.44 -0.43
CA VAL A 58 6.31 -0.31 -0.10
C VAL A 58 4.95 -0.88 0.27
N SER A 59 4.39 -0.40 1.36
CA SER A 59 3.06 -0.75 1.84
C SER A 59 2.20 0.49 1.85
N VAL A 60 1.00 0.40 1.28
CA VAL A 60 -0.02 1.45 1.33
C VAL A 60 -1.18 0.92 2.15
N ILE A 61 -1.44 1.51 3.31
CA ILE A 61 -2.47 1.03 4.25
C ILE A 61 -3.43 2.16 4.58
N ASN A 62 -4.72 1.84 4.49
CA ASN A 62 -5.80 2.60 5.06
C ASN A 62 -5.99 2.23 6.53
N LEU A 63 -5.69 3.17 7.44
CA LEU A 63 -5.92 3.03 8.87
C LEU A 63 -6.93 4.10 9.30
N GLY A 64 -8.21 3.74 9.27
CA GLY A 64 -9.30 4.66 9.62
C GLY A 64 -9.63 5.63 8.49
N ASP A 65 -9.37 6.91 8.71
CA ASP A 65 -9.63 8.02 7.79
C ASP A 65 -8.38 8.49 7.03
N GLU A 66 -7.21 7.94 7.35
CA GLU A 66 -5.94 8.30 6.75
C GLU A 66 -5.27 7.15 5.98
N LEU A 67 -4.57 7.51 4.89
CA LEU A 67 -3.73 6.61 4.12
C LEU A 67 -2.27 6.79 4.54
N PHE A 68 -1.62 5.69 4.87
CA PHE A 68 -0.22 5.66 5.28
C PHE A 68 0.62 4.88 4.27
N ILE A 69 1.85 5.34 4.08
CA ILE A 69 2.85 4.70 3.24
C ILE A 69 4.03 4.29 4.13
N PHE A 70 4.41 3.02 4.05
CA PHE A 70 5.52 2.46 4.81
C PHE A 70 6.51 1.77 3.88
N ASP A 71 7.80 1.95 4.14
CA ASP A 71 8.86 1.12 3.57
C ASP A 71 8.76 -0.33 4.09
N GLN A 72 8.52 -0.46 5.40
CA GLN A 72 8.32 -1.72 6.09
C GLN A 72 7.26 -1.57 7.18
N LEU A 73 6.35 -2.53 7.27
CA LEU A 73 5.40 -2.60 8.38
C LEU A 73 6.09 -3.14 9.62
N SER A 74 6.00 -2.38 10.72
CA SER A 74 6.55 -2.81 12.00
C SER A 74 5.76 -3.99 12.56
N ALA A 75 6.45 -4.88 13.27
CA ALA A 75 5.82 -6.02 13.94
C ALA A 75 4.74 -5.56 14.94
N ASP A 76 4.97 -4.44 15.63
CA ASP A 76 4.03 -3.85 16.55
C ASP A 76 2.72 -3.46 15.84
N LEU A 77 2.80 -2.75 14.71
CA LEU A 77 1.62 -2.35 13.94
C LEU A 77 0.83 -3.57 13.43
N ILE A 78 1.55 -4.57 12.90
CA ILE A 78 0.93 -5.82 12.43
C ILE A 78 0.17 -6.50 13.58
N PHE A 79 0.75 -6.51 14.77
CA PHE A 79 0.15 -7.13 15.94
C PHE A 79 -1.04 -6.34 16.48
N THR A 80 -0.90 -5.03 16.69
CA THR A 80 -1.94 -4.19 17.29
C THR A 80 -3.17 -4.04 16.40
N GLU A 81 -2.96 -3.91 15.08
CA GLU A 81 -4.05 -3.78 14.10
C GLU A 81 -4.54 -5.15 13.59
N GLY A 82 -3.92 -6.24 14.03
CA GLY A 82 -4.28 -7.60 13.63
C GLY A 82 -4.17 -7.82 12.12
N LEU A 83 -3.10 -7.35 11.50
CA LEU A 83 -2.92 -7.40 10.04
C LEU A 83 -2.49 -8.78 9.57
N ARG A 84 -3.02 -9.20 8.42
CA ARG A 84 -2.64 -10.43 7.72
C ARG A 84 -2.37 -10.16 6.25
N PHE A 85 -1.48 -10.95 5.66
CA PHE A 85 -1.05 -10.79 4.27
C PHE A 85 -1.56 -11.94 3.43
N VAL A 86 -2.24 -11.63 2.33
CA VAL A 86 -2.72 -12.60 1.34
C VAL A 86 -2.01 -12.30 0.03
N SER A 87 -1.08 -13.18 -0.37
CA SER A 87 -0.39 -13.06 -1.65
C SER A 87 -1.39 -13.08 -2.81
N LEU A 88 -1.20 -12.16 -3.76
CA LEU A 88 -1.91 -12.16 -5.02
C LEU A 88 -1.09 -12.96 -6.02
N ASP A 89 -1.65 -14.08 -6.48
CA ASP A 89 -1.13 -14.73 -7.67
C ASP A 89 -1.43 -13.82 -8.87
N VAL A 90 -0.37 -13.22 -9.43
CA VAL A 90 -0.46 -12.59 -10.73
C VAL A 90 -0.62 -13.73 -11.72
N LYS A 91 -1.86 -14.09 -12.05
CA LYS A 91 -2.12 -14.95 -13.21
C LYS A 91 -1.62 -14.19 -14.43
N GLY A 92 -0.45 -14.58 -14.94
CA GLY A 92 0.06 -14.11 -16.22
C GLY A 92 -1.04 -14.28 -17.27
N GLY A 93 -1.35 -13.19 -17.95
CA GLY A 93 -2.28 -13.20 -19.09
C GLY A 93 -1.78 -14.05 -20.24
#